data_AF-A0A0W8C8E8-F1
#
_entry.id   AF-A0A0W8C8E8-F1
#
_cell.length_a   1.000
_cell.length_b   1.000
_cell.length_c   1.000
_cell.angle_alpha   90.00
_cell.angle_beta   90.00
_cell.angle_gamma   90.00
#
_symmetry.space_group_name_H-M   'P 1'
#
loop_
_entity.id
_entity.type
_entity.pdbx_description
1 polymer ?
#
loop_
_entity_poly.entity_id
_entity_poly.type
_entity_poly.pdbx_seq_one_letter_code
_entity_poly.pdbx_strand_id
1 'polypeptide(L)'
;MATAQDIKTEAETRQILAILERSFTHDAAMGNLVGVDALLEQLQYFSQYFGKPHLNLQRIEAVAPGVMAANSTLSVTVSVLALRYIFPHLMKHRYDDYDSEHQHGSLYQRLLGKRLEFGITMTFLLDTESCRVVRLETKIDLVMGLLRPLGNLIDVSSVLEHAHITSECIVTGGSDFGQH
;
A
#
# COMPACT_ATOMS: atom_id res chain seq x y z
N MET A 1 19.76 -22.60 10.70
CA MET A 1 18.68 -22.71 11.70
C MET A 1 17.72 -21.56 11.44
N ALA A 2 16.50 -21.85 10.97
CA ALA A 2 15.49 -20.82 10.73
C ALA A 2 15.09 -20.20 12.08
N THR A 3 15.06 -18.87 12.16
CA THR A 3 14.71 -18.18 13.41
C THR A 3 13.20 -18.32 13.66
N ALA A 4 12.75 -18.21 14.90
CA ALA A 4 11.32 -18.27 15.23
C ALA A 4 10.48 -17.20 14.49
N GLN A 5 11.13 -16.11 14.07
CA GLN A 5 10.54 -15.06 13.24
C GLN A 5 10.35 -15.52 11.79
N ASP A 6 11.32 -16.28 11.23
CA ASP A 6 11.22 -16.84 9.87
C ASP A 6 10.11 -17.88 9.78
N ILE A 7 9.99 -18.75 10.80
CA ILE A 7 8.96 -19.79 10.87
C ILE A 7 7.55 -19.18 11.02
N LYS A 8 7.43 -18.10 11.81
CA LYS A 8 6.17 -17.37 11.96
C LYS A 8 5.75 -16.67 10.66
N THR A 9 6.71 -16.06 9.96
CA THR A 9 6.49 -15.37 8.67
C THR A 9 6.09 -16.36 7.57
N GLU A 10 6.69 -17.55 7.56
CA GLU A 10 6.37 -18.61 6.60
C GLU A 10 4.96 -19.19 6.83
N ALA A 11 4.58 -19.43 8.09
CA ALA A 11 3.24 -19.90 8.42
C ALA A 11 2.15 -18.87 8.09
N GLU A 12 2.40 -17.58 8.37
CA GLU A 12 1.51 -16.47 8.01
C GLU A 12 1.36 -16.34 6.49
N THR A 13 2.47 -16.47 5.74
CA THR A 13 2.45 -16.43 4.27
C THR A 13 1.61 -17.56 3.69
N ARG A 14 1.80 -18.80 4.17
CA ARG A 14 0.98 -19.95 3.74
C ARG A 14 -0.50 -19.76 4.06
N GLN A 15 -0.82 -19.15 5.20
CA GLN A 15 -2.21 -18.88 5.58
C GLN A 15 -2.84 -17.83 4.67
N ILE A 16 -2.14 -16.74 4.35
CA ILE A 16 -2.63 -15.70 3.43
C ILE A 16 -2.84 -16.30 2.03
N LEU A 17 -1.88 -17.09 1.53
CA LEU A 17 -2.00 -17.76 0.25
C LEU A 17 -3.24 -18.66 0.18
N ALA A 18 -3.47 -19.48 1.21
CA ALA A 18 -4.63 -20.36 1.27
C ALA A 18 -5.97 -19.58 1.30
N ILE A 19 -5.99 -18.37 1.89
CA ILE A 19 -7.17 -17.49 1.85
C ILE A 19 -7.38 -16.95 0.44
N LEU A 20 -6.31 -16.50 -0.22
CA LEU A 20 -6.37 -15.98 -1.58
C LEU A 20 -6.85 -17.05 -2.56
N GLU A 21 -6.28 -18.26 -2.53
CA GLU A 21 -6.67 -19.37 -3.42
C GLU A 21 -8.14 -19.81 -3.26
N ARG A 22 -8.70 -19.63 -2.06
CA ARG A 22 -10.12 -19.94 -1.78
C ARG A 22 -11.06 -18.83 -2.22
N SER A 23 -10.59 -17.58 -2.20
CA SER A 23 -11.43 -16.39 -2.39
C SER A 23 -11.31 -15.79 -3.79
N PHE A 24 -10.19 -16.02 -4.48
CA PHE A 24 -9.87 -15.50 -5.81
C PHE A 24 -9.75 -16.64 -6.82
N THR A 25 -10.00 -16.35 -8.09
CA THR A 25 -9.62 -17.27 -9.17
C THR A 25 -8.10 -17.28 -9.33
N HIS A 26 -7.57 -18.34 -9.95
CA HIS A 26 -6.12 -18.50 -10.11
C HIS A 26 -5.49 -17.35 -10.93
N ASP A 27 -6.25 -16.80 -11.86
CA ASP A 27 -5.91 -15.71 -12.78
C ASP A 27 -6.51 -14.35 -12.35
N ALA A 28 -6.94 -14.21 -11.10
CA ALA A 28 -7.60 -13.00 -10.65
C ALA A 28 -6.71 -11.76 -10.83
N ALA A 29 -7.30 -10.68 -11.33
CA ALA A 29 -6.58 -9.46 -11.66
C ALA A 29 -6.75 -8.36 -10.59
N MET A 30 -5.72 -7.54 -10.38
CA MET A 30 -5.79 -6.29 -9.60
C MET A 30 -5.02 -5.18 -10.31
N GLY A 31 -5.74 -4.21 -10.88
CA GLY A 31 -5.13 -3.23 -11.78
C GLY A 31 -4.40 -3.93 -12.93
N ASN A 32 -3.07 -3.80 -12.99
CA ASN A 32 -2.21 -4.47 -13.96
C ASN A 32 -1.64 -5.82 -13.49
N LEU A 33 -1.89 -6.22 -12.23
CA LEU A 33 -1.42 -7.47 -11.66
C LEU A 33 -2.36 -8.61 -12.03
N VAL A 34 -1.81 -9.80 -12.27
CA VAL A 34 -2.57 -11.00 -12.63
C VAL A 34 -2.07 -12.19 -11.83
N GLY A 35 -2.99 -12.90 -11.21
CA GLY A 35 -2.76 -14.14 -10.49
C GLY A 35 -2.53 -13.97 -8.99
N VAL A 36 -2.81 -15.04 -8.25
CA VAL A 36 -2.77 -15.07 -6.77
C VAL A 36 -1.38 -14.76 -6.22
N ASP A 37 -0.31 -15.19 -6.89
CA ASP A 37 1.07 -14.91 -6.46
C ASP A 37 1.38 -13.41 -6.50
N ALA A 38 0.95 -12.70 -7.56
CA ALA A 38 1.15 -11.25 -7.66
C ALA A 38 0.37 -10.48 -6.59
N LEU A 39 -0.83 -10.96 -6.21
CA LEU A 39 -1.60 -10.38 -5.10
C LEU A 39 -0.92 -10.62 -3.75
N LEU A 40 -0.35 -11.81 -3.55
CA LEU A 40 0.41 -12.13 -2.34
C LEU A 40 1.65 -11.24 -2.22
N GLU A 41 2.41 -11.05 -3.30
CA GLU A 41 3.57 -10.15 -3.33
C GLU A 41 3.19 -8.71 -2.94
N GLN A 42 2.06 -8.19 -3.44
CA GLN A 42 1.59 -6.87 -3.01
C GLN A 42 1.31 -6.80 -1.52
N LEU A 43 0.60 -7.79 -0.95
CA LEU A 43 0.36 -7.84 0.49
C LEU A 43 1.67 -7.89 1.29
N GLN A 44 2.67 -8.60 0.79
CA GLN A 44 4.00 -8.64 1.39
C GLN A 44 4.70 -7.28 1.34
N TYR A 45 4.65 -6.55 0.23
CA TYR A 45 5.20 -5.19 0.16
C TYR A 45 4.54 -4.25 1.18
N PHE A 46 3.22 -4.29 1.31
CA PHE A 46 2.51 -3.49 2.32
C PHE A 46 2.93 -3.86 3.75
N SER A 47 3.06 -5.16 4.03
CA SER A 47 3.53 -5.65 5.34
C SER A 47 4.97 -5.22 5.62
N GLN A 48 5.87 -5.33 4.64
CA GLN A 48 7.28 -5.00 4.79
C GLN A 48 7.52 -3.49 4.96
N TYR A 49 6.85 -2.65 4.17
CA TYR A 49 7.13 -1.21 4.13
C TYR A 49 6.38 -0.45 5.23
N PHE A 50 5.13 -0.83 5.51
CA PHE A 50 4.29 -0.16 6.51
C PHE A 50 4.23 -0.89 7.86
N GLY A 51 4.85 -2.06 7.97
CA GLY A 51 4.97 -2.85 9.20
C GLY A 51 3.63 -3.45 9.66
N LYS A 52 2.79 -2.63 10.29
CA LYS A 52 1.46 -3.01 10.76
C LYS A 52 0.40 -2.08 10.17
N PRO A 53 0.14 -2.16 8.86
CA PRO A 53 -0.99 -1.47 8.27
C PRO A 53 -2.29 -1.94 8.92
N HIS A 54 -3.24 -1.03 9.10
CA HIS A 54 -4.55 -1.34 9.66
C HIS A 54 -5.62 -0.93 8.67
N LEU A 55 -6.33 -1.91 8.11
CA LEU A 55 -7.45 -1.69 7.21
C LEU A 55 -8.75 -1.83 8.01
N ASN A 56 -9.50 -0.75 8.11
CA ASN A 56 -10.80 -0.73 8.76
C ASN A 56 -11.90 -0.73 7.70
N LEU A 57 -12.60 -1.84 7.55
CA LEU A 57 -13.76 -1.97 6.65
C LEU A 57 -14.94 -1.20 7.24
N GLN A 58 -15.41 -0.19 6.53
CA GLN A 58 -16.55 0.62 6.97
C GLN A 58 -17.87 0.07 6.42
N ARG A 59 -17.87 -0.32 5.15
CA ARG A 59 -19.06 -0.79 4.46
C ARG A 59 -18.67 -1.77 3.37
N ILE A 60 -19.48 -2.80 3.20
CA ILE A 60 -19.46 -3.66 2.02
C ILE A 60 -20.90 -3.83 1.53
N GLU A 61 -21.11 -3.76 0.22
CA GLU A 61 -22.43 -3.88 -0.38
C GLU A 61 -22.37 -4.49 -1.78
N ALA A 62 -23.45 -5.19 -2.16
CA ALA A 62 -23.65 -5.64 -3.53
C ALA A 62 -24.18 -4.47 -4.35
N VAL A 63 -23.47 -4.09 -5.42
CA VAL A 63 -23.85 -2.96 -6.29
C VAL A 63 -24.47 -3.43 -7.61
N ALA A 64 -24.18 -4.66 -8.03
CA ALA A 64 -24.78 -5.35 -9.17
C ALA A 64 -24.62 -6.87 -9.00
N PRO A 65 -25.33 -7.71 -9.77
CA PRO A 65 -25.08 -9.16 -9.78
C PRO A 65 -23.59 -9.45 -10.06
N GLY A 66 -22.94 -10.17 -9.14
CA GLY A 66 -21.52 -10.48 -9.23
C GLY A 66 -20.57 -9.32 -8.93
N VAL A 67 -21.05 -8.16 -8.47
CA VAL A 67 -20.20 -7.00 -8.15
C VAL A 67 -20.43 -6.53 -6.71
N MET A 68 -19.37 -6.55 -5.92
CA MET A 68 -19.35 -6.07 -4.54
C MET A 68 -18.46 -4.82 -4.45
N ALA A 69 -18.92 -3.78 -3.76
CA ALA A 69 -18.12 -2.61 -3.44
C ALA A 69 -17.85 -2.57 -1.93
N ALA A 70 -16.64 -2.18 -1.55
CA ALA A 70 -16.24 -1.96 -0.17
C ALA A 70 -15.62 -0.57 -0.01
N ASN A 71 -15.94 0.09 1.10
CA ASN A 71 -15.29 1.32 1.53
C ASN A 71 -14.56 1.06 2.84
N SER A 72 -13.32 1.51 2.91
CA SER A 72 -12.41 1.23 4.00
C SER A 72 -11.52 2.44 4.30
N THR A 73 -10.95 2.45 5.50
CA THR A 73 -9.86 3.36 5.85
C THR A 73 -8.61 2.55 6.08
N LEU A 74 -7.53 2.89 5.37
CA LEU A 74 -6.21 2.33 5.60
C LEU A 74 -5.39 3.28 6.47
N SER A 75 -4.96 2.80 7.63
CA SER A 75 -4.04 3.51 8.50
C SER A 75 -2.66 2.89 8.45
N VAL A 76 -1.64 3.68 8.11
CA VAL A 76 -0.25 3.23 8.05
C VAL A 76 0.65 4.15 8.86
N THR A 77 1.73 3.61 9.40
CA THR A 77 2.78 4.43 10.05
C THR A 77 3.93 4.60 9.09
N VAL A 78 4.34 5.84 8.86
CA VAL A 78 5.49 6.16 8.00
C VAL A 78 6.78 5.86 8.75
N SER A 79 7.34 4.69 8.50
CA SER A 79 8.65 4.29 9.01
C SER A 79 9.79 4.80 8.12
N VAL A 80 11.04 4.63 8.58
CA VAL A 80 12.22 4.85 7.74
C VAL A 80 12.18 3.95 6.49
N LEU A 81 11.67 2.72 6.62
CA LEU A 81 11.49 1.80 5.48
C LEU A 81 10.43 2.32 4.51
N ALA A 82 9.28 2.77 5.01
CA ALA A 82 8.24 3.36 4.16
C ALA A 82 8.80 4.56 3.37
N LEU A 83 9.54 5.47 4.00
CA LEU A 83 10.18 6.57 3.28
C LEU A 83 11.24 6.08 2.29
N ARG A 84 12.03 5.05 2.62
CA ARG A 84 13.07 4.52 1.73
C ARG A 84 12.50 3.88 0.47
N TYR A 85 11.37 3.16 0.60
CA TYR A 85 10.82 2.36 -0.49
C TYR A 85 9.66 3.03 -1.22
N ILE A 86 8.83 3.81 -0.51
CA ILE A 86 7.67 4.50 -1.09
C ILE A 86 7.99 5.93 -1.49
N PHE A 87 8.83 6.64 -0.72
CA PHE A 87 9.16 8.04 -0.98
C PHE A 87 10.69 8.28 -1.04
N PRO A 88 11.44 7.50 -1.86
CA PRO A 88 12.91 7.48 -1.82
C PRO A 88 13.54 8.85 -2.08
N HIS A 89 12.88 9.71 -2.86
CA HIS A 89 13.34 11.06 -3.16
C HIS A 89 13.43 11.94 -1.90
N LEU A 90 12.56 11.73 -0.89
CA LEU A 90 12.60 12.47 0.37
C LEU A 90 13.82 12.13 1.23
N MET A 91 14.51 11.02 0.96
CA MET A 91 15.75 10.65 1.65
C MET A 91 16.95 11.48 1.19
N LYS A 92 16.96 11.94 -0.06
CA LYS A 92 18.09 12.71 -0.63
C LYS A 92 18.18 14.11 -0.02
N HIS A 93 17.04 14.74 0.22
CA HIS A 93 16.95 16.06 0.86
C HIS A 93 17.30 16.09 2.36
N ARG A 94 17.76 14.97 2.94
CA ARG A 94 18.24 14.90 4.33
C ARG A 94 19.62 15.53 4.52
N TYR A 95 20.42 15.63 3.45
CA TYR A 95 21.83 16.04 3.53
C TYR A 95 22.11 17.47 3.03
N ASP A 96 21.20 18.05 2.25
CA ASP A 96 21.43 19.35 1.57
C ASP A 96 20.93 20.57 2.37
N ASP A 97 20.24 20.38 3.50
CA ASP A 97 19.53 21.44 4.22
C ASP A 97 20.22 21.86 5.54
N TYR A 98 21.55 22.00 5.49
CA TYR A 98 22.33 22.53 6.62
C TYR A 98 22.36 24.07 6.66
N ASP A 99 21.76 24.75 5.67
CA ASP A 99 22.02 26.19 5.42
C ASP A 99 20.77 27.07 5.20
N SER A 100 19.56 26.64 5.61
CA SER A 100 18.37 27.48 5.47
C SER A 100 17.61 27.70 6.79
N GLU A 101 17.57 28.96 7.24
CA GLU A 101 16.89 29.47 8.43
C GLU A 101 15.34 29.44 8.34
N HIS A 102 14.74 28.51 7.60
CA HIS A 102 13.28 28.41 7.45
C HIS A 102 12.75 27.22 8.25
N GLN A 103 11.92 27.54 9.24
CA GLN A 103 11.36 26.69 10.30
C GLN A 103 10.45 25.52 9.87
N HIS A 104 10.51 25.08 8.61
CA HIS A 104 9.76 23.92 8.13
C HIS A 104 10.73 22.78 7.88
N GLY A 105 11.00 21.98 8.93
CA GLY A 105 11.82 20.78 8.81
C GLY A 105 11.41 19.95 7.59
N SER A 106 12.39 19.36 6.90
CA SER A 106 12.20 18.67 5.63
C SER A 106 10.96 17.75 5.61
N LEU A 107 10.34 17.58 4.44
CA LEU A 107 9.16 16.69 4.26
C LEU A 107 9.38 15.30 4.88
N TYR A 108 10.63 14.82 4.86
CA TYR A 108 11.10 13.66 5.62
C TYR A 108 10.73 13.72 7.12
N GLN A 109 11.12 14.78 7.83
CA GLN A 109 10.87 14.94 9.27
C GLN A 109 9.38 15.08 9.58
N ARG A 110 8.63 15.70 8.66
CA ARG A 110 7.20 15.93 8.84
C ARG A 110 6.38 14.65 8.71
N LEU A 111 6.82 13.72 7.86
CA LEU A 111 6.16 12.44 7.64
C LEU A 111 6.67 11.34 8.58
N LEU A 112 7.96 11.32 8.93
CA LEU A 112 8.56 10.25 9.74
C LEU A 112 7.81 10.06 11.08
N GLY A 113 7.43 8.82 11.36
CA GLY A 113 6.72 8.42 12.57
C GLY A 113 5.25 8.83 12.62
N LYS A 114 4.73 9.55 11.61
CA LYS A 114 3.31 9.91 11.55
C LYS A 114 2.47 8.71 11.13
N ARG A 115 1.28 8.65 11.71
CA ARG A 115 0.22 7.73 11.27
C ARG A 115 -0.65 8.46 10.26
N LEU A 116 -0.65 7.96 9.03
CA LEU A 116 -1.47 8.46 7.92
C LEU A 116 -2.73 7.63 7.81
N GLU A 117 -3.82 8.28 7.42
CA GLU A 117 -5.12 7.65 7.19
C GLU A 117 -5.55 7.95 5.76
N PHE A 118 -5.85 6.91 5.01
CA PHE A 118 -6.24 6.99 3.61
C PHE A 118 -7.63 6.38 3.43
N GLY A 119 -8.50 7.09 2.72
CA GLY A 119 -9.75 6.51 2.23
C GLY A 119 -9.46 5.53 1.10
N ILE A 120 -10.02 4.33 1.17
CA ILE A 120 -9.89 3.31 0.14
C ILE A 120 -11.26 2.81 -0.28
N THR A 121 -11.49 2.76 -1.59
CA THR A 121 -12.62 2.06 -2.19
C THR A 121 -12.11 0.84 -2.93
N MET A 122 -12.76 -0.30 -2.74
CA MET A 122 -12.45 -1.56 -3.41
C MET A 122 -13.69 -2.05 -4.15
N THR A 123 -13.54 -2.58 -5.35
CA THR A 123 -14.62 -3.20 -6.13
C THR A 123 -14.17 -4.59 -6.53
N PHE A 124 -14.96 -5.58 -6.13
CA PHE A 124 -14.73 -6.99 -6.38
C PHE A 124 -15.72 -7.45 -7.45
N LEU A 125 -15.20 -7.97 -8.55
CA LEU A 125 -15.97 -8.71 -9.54
C LEU A 125 -15.84 -10.20 -9.20
N LEU A 126 -16.97 -10.85 -8.99
CA LEU A 126 -17.06 -12.26 -8.66
C LEU A 126 -17.54 -13.05 -9.87
N ASP A 127 -16.93 -14.22 -10.06
CA ASP A 127 -17.44 -15.26 -10.92
C ASP A 127 -18.77 -15.80 -10.37
N THR A 128 -19.80 -15.85 -11.21
CA THR A 128 -21.15 -16.22 -10.79
C THR A 128 -21.31 -17.70 -10.48
N GLU A 129 -20.42 -18.56 -10.99
CA GLU A 129 -20.49 -20.01 -10.78
C GLU A 129 -19.72 -20.43 -9.53
N SER A 130 -18.48 -19.95 -9.37
CA SER A 130 -17.61 -20.33 -8.26
C SER A 130 -17.66 -19.37 -7.06
N CYS A 131 -18.35 -18.23 -7.19
CA CYS A 131 -18.41 -17.17 -6.16
C CYS A 131 -17.02 -16.67 -5.73
N ARG A 132 -16.02 -16.76 -6.61
CA ARG A 132 -14.64 -16.30 -6.37
C ARG A 132 -14.38 -15.00 -7.10
N VAL A 133 -13.50 -14.17 -6.55
CA VAL A 133 -13.11 -12.89 -7.13
C VAL A 133 -12.24 -13.13 -8.36
N VAL A 134 -12.71 -12.65 -9.53
CA VAL A 134 -11.94 -12.64 -10.78
C VAL A 134 -11.20 -11.33 -10.97
N ARG A 135 -11.68 -10.24 -10.36
CA ARG A 135 -11.03 -8.93 -10.47
C ARG A 135 -11.26 -8.09 -9.23
N LEU A 136 -10.20 -7.45 -8.76
CA LEU A 136 -10.18 -6.50 -7.67
C LEU A 136 -9.70 -5.14 -8.19
N GLU A 137 -10.57 -4.15 -8.20
CA GLU A 137 -10.20 -2.76 -8.46
C GLU A 137 -10.10 -2.01 -7.14
N THR A 138 -9.04 -1.23 -6.95
CA THR A 138 -8.91 -0.41 -5.74
C THR A 138 -8.55 1.03 -6.07
N LYS A 139 -9.02 1.95 -5.23
CA LYS A 139 -8.72 3.38 -5.34
C LYS A 139 -8.39 3.92 -3.96
N ILE A 140 -7.28 4.62 -3.84
CA ILE A 140 -6.79 5.22 -2.60
C ILE A 140 -6.69 6.74 -2.73
N ASP A 141 -7.22 7.47 -1.75
CA ASP A 141 -7.09 8.92 -1.68
C ASP A 141 -5.81 9.32 -0.92
N LEU A 142 -4.69 9.28 -1.63
CA LEU A 142 -3.38 9.66 -1.11
C LEU A 142 -3.28 11.15 -0.76
N VAL A 143 -3.99 12.00 -1.52
CA VAL A 143 -3.95 13.46 -1.36
C VAL A 143 -4.51 13.85 -0.01
N MET A 144 -5.71 13.36 0.32
CA MET A 144 -6.36 13.68 1.60
C MET A 144 -5.55 13.16 2.79
N GLY A 145 -4.95 11.98 2.69
CA GLY A 145 -4.14 11.40 3.77
C GLY A 145 -2.84 12.16 4.03
N LEU A 146 -2.23 12.76 3.00
CA LEU A 146 -1.01 13.55 3.11
C LEU A 146 -1.25 15.03 3.38
N LEU A 147 -2.42 15.57 3.02
CA LEU A 147 -2.74 16.98 3.24
C LEU A 147 -2.78 17.33 4.73
N ARG A 148 -3.24 16.42 5.60
CA ARG A 148 -3.30 16.66 7.04
C ARG A 148 -1.92 16.90 7.68
N PRO A 149 -0.89 16.06 7.48
CA PRO A 149 0.45 16.31 8.01
C PRO A 149 1.22 17.40 7.24
N LEU A 150 0.95 17.59 5.95
CA LEU A 150 1.69 18.53 5.09
C LEU A 150 1.08 19.94 5.02
N GLY A 151 -0.19 20.10 5.36
CA GLY A 151 -0.85 21.39 5.51
C GLY A 151 -1.07 22.20 4.22
N ASN A 152 -0.55 21.76 3.07
CA ASN A 152 -0.75 22.40 1.78
C ASN A 152 -0.60 21.41 0.62
N LEU A 153 -1.17 21.76 -0.54
CA LEU A 153 -1.17 20.91 -1.73
C LEU A 153 0.16 20.89 -2.49
N ILE A 154 1.02 21.91 -2.32
CA ILE A 154 2.32 21.99 -2.98
C ILE A 154 3.23 20.90 -2.45
N ASP A 155 3.32 20.77 -1.13
CA ASP A 155 4.07 19.73 -0.44
C ASP A 155 3.50 18.33 -0.75
N VAL A 156 2.17 18.19 -0.81
CA VAL A 156 1.52 16.92 -1.19
C VAL A 156 1.90 16.52 -2.61
N SER A 157 1.85 17.46 -3.56
CA SER A 157 2.25 17.21 -4.94
C SER A 157 3.72 16.80 -5.01
N SER A 158 4.60 17.48 -4.29
CA SER A 158 6.03 17.17 -4.24
C SER A 158 6.31 15.76 -3.69
N VAL A 159 5.57 15.32 -2.66
CA VAL A 159 5.69 13.96 -2.10
C VAL A 159 5.17 12.89 -3.07
N LEU A 160 4.13 13.19 -3.85
CA LEU A 160 3.49 12.21 -4.74
C LEU A 160 4.17 12.09 -6.11
N GLU A 161 4.83 13.13 -6.61
CA GLU A 161 5.42 13.17 -7.96
C GLU A 161 6.41 12.01 -8.22
N HIS A 162 7.13 11.56 -7.19
CA HIS A 162 8.12 10.50 -7.27
C HIS A 162 7.86 9.39 -6.24
N ALA A 163 6.60 9.16 -5.90
CA ALA A 163 6.20 8.10 -4.98
C ALA A 163 6.07 6.76 -5.71
N HIS A 164 6.50 5.68 -5.07
CA HIS A 164 6.36 4.30 -5.58
C HIS A 164 5.04 3.64 -5.16
N ILE A 165 3.98 4.44 -5.04
CA ILE A 165 2.63 3.97 -4.77
C ILE A 165 1.66 4.69 -5.70
N THR A 166 0.77 3.93 -6.32
CA THR A 166 -0.20 4.47 -7.27
C THR A 166 -1.55 4.77 -6.60
N SER A 167 -2.41 5.51 -7.29
CA SER A 167 -3.81 5.72 -6.88
C SER A 167 -4.64 4.43 -6.90
N GLU A 168 -4.14 3.37 -7.57
CA GLU A 168 -4.72 2.02 -7.58
C GLU A 168 -4.25 1.18 -6.37
N CYS A 169 -3.61 1.82 -5.37
CA CYS A 169 -3.08 1.18 -4.17
C CYS A 169 -2.07 0.06 -4.48
N ILE A 170 -1.36 0.15 -5.61
CA ILE A 170 -0.30 -0.77 -5.99
C ILE A 170 1.03 -0.15 -5.59
N VAL A 171 1.83 -0.92 -4.86
CA VAL A 171 3.23 -0.56 -4.62
C VAL A 171 4.02 -1.04 -5.83
N THR A 172 4.56 -0.09 -6.57
CA THR A 172 5.46 -0.38 -7.68
C THR A 172 6.80 -0.74 -7.06
N GLY A 173 7.01 -2.03 -6.77
CA GLY A 173 8.30 -2.52 -6.35
C GLY A 173 9.35 -2.03 -7.35
N GLY A 174 10.39 -1.35 -6.86
CA GLY A 174 11.52 -1.00 -7.69
C GLY A 174 12.12 -2.30 -8.22
N SER A 175 11.95 -2.57 -9.50
CA SER A 175 12.56 -3.67 -10.23
C SER A 175 14.07 -3.47 -10.40
N ASP A 176 14.77 -3.11 -9.32
CA ASP A 176 16.21 -2.91 -9.22
C ASP A 176 16.81 -3.64 -8.00
N PHE A 177 16.22 -4.78 -7.61
CA PHE A 177 16.94 -5.78 -6.80
C PHE A 177 17.50 -6.86 -7.72
N GLY A 178 18.50 -6.47 -8.51
CA GLY A 178 19.22 -7.40 -9.38
C GLY A 178 20.16 -6.71 -10.36
N GLN A 179 21.26 -6.12 -9.87
CA GLN A 179 22.60 -6.15 -10.47
C GLN A 179 23.52 -5.09 -9.84
N HIS A 180 24.33 -5.50 -8.85
CA HIS A 180 25.79 -5.32 -8.82
C HIS A 180 26.39 -6.20 -7.73
#